data_AF-A0A1L8ZB93-F1
#
_entry.id   AF-A0A1L8ZB93-F1
#
_cell.length_a   1.000
_cell.length_b   1.000
_cell.length_c   1.000
_cell.angle_alpha   90.00
_cell.angle_beta   90.00
_cell.angle_gamma   90.00
#
_symmetry.space_group_name_H-M   'P 1'
#
loop_
_entity.id
_entity.type
_entity.pdbx_description
1 polymer ?
#
loop_
_entity_poly.entity_id
_entity_poly.type
_entity_poly.pdbx_seq_one_letter_code
_entity_poly.pdbx_strand_id
1 'polypeptide(L)'
;MITEGKKIFQNTHAYYYNYYPLNRINPEKLDEIKKLIKKFEQVIFSLSTPGSLKYLENLKEYKDKISVIVSLTPQYIKKLNWIKNIVIIYGTTPLAFRSGFLTLTKDFDPKGTIPLRNIINKYYP
;
A
#
# COMPACT_ATOMS: atom_id res chain seq x y z
N MET A 1 3.65 -2.35 10.68
CA MET A 1 3.67 -3.01 9.35
C MET A 1 4.75 -4.07 9.22
N ILE A 2 6.05 -3.71 9.16
CA ILE A 2 7.14 -4.63 8.81
C ILE A 2 7.15 -5.91 9.66
N THR A 3 7.06 -5.76 10.99
CA THR A 3 7.05 -6.89 11.93
C THR A 3 5.93 -7.88 11.63
N GLU A 4 4.72 -7.40 11.31
CA GLU A 4 3.59 -8.28 10.99
C GLU A 4 3.72 -8.92 9.61
N GLY A 5 4.25 -8.18 8.63
CA GLY A 5 4.49 -8.72 7.29
C GLY A 5 5.49 -9.88 7.29
N LYS A 6 6.59 -9.74 8.05
CA LYS A 6 7.60 -10.81 8.18
C LYS A 6 7.08 -12.09 8.84
N LYS A 7 5.99 -12.02 9.63
CA LYS A 7 5.35 -13.20 10.21
C LYS A 7 4.50 -13.99 9.21
N ILE A 8 4.02 -13.31 8.16
CA ILE A 8 3.09 -13.89 7.17
C ILE A 8 3.84 -14.33 5.91
N PHE A 9 4.79 -13.52 5.44
CA PHE A 9 5.50 -13.77 4.20
C PHE A 9 6.93 -14.28 4.46
N GLN A 10 7.24 -15.46 3.92
CA GLN A 10 8.59 -16.03 3.94
C GLN A 10 9.50 -15.36 2.90
N ASN A 11 10.82 -15.39 3.14
CA ASN A 11 11.84 -14.85 2.23
C ASN A 11 11.61 -13.39 1.79
N THR A 12 11.09 -12.56 2.69
CA THR A 12 10.79 -11.16 2.38
C THR A 12 11.92 -10.19 2.68
N HIS A 13 11.99 -9.16 1.85
CA HIS A 13 12.75 -7.95 2.14
C HIS A 13 11.79 -6.86 2.64
N ALA A 14 12.15 -6.23 3.75
CA ALA A 14 11.41 -5.11 4.28
C ALA A 14 12.25 -3.84 4.14
N TYR A 15 11.68 -2.84 3.50
CA TYR A 15 12.31 -1.54 3.33
C TYR A 15 11.48 -0.46 4.00
N TYR A 16 12.13 0.31 4.87
CA TYR A 16 11.53 1.46 5.52
C TYR A 16 12.00 2.74 4.82
N TYR A 17 11.05 3.58 4.42
CA TYR A 17 11.33 4.96 4.03
C TYR A 17 10.66 5.90 5.04
N ASN A 18 11.35 7.00 5.34
CA ASN A 18 10.77 8.04 6.18
C ASN A 18 9.67 8.77 5.40
N TYR A 19 8.48 8.84 5.98
CA TYR A 19 7.32 9.55 5.42
C TYR A 19 7.29 11.04 5.82
N TYR A 20 8.32 11.53 6.52
CA TYR A 20 8.54 12.94 6.76
C TYR A 20 9.53 13.55 5.76
N PRO A 21 9.25 14.76 5.25
CA PRO A 21 8.06 15.59 5.54
C PRO A 21 6.80 15.04 4.84
N LEU A 22 5.64 15.22 5.49
CA LEU A 22 4.35 14.55 5.14
C LEU A 22 3.91 14.69 3.68
N ASN A 23 4.34 15.75 2.99
CA ASN A 23 3.87 16.12 1.64
C ASN A 23 4.98 16.15 0.58
N ARG A 24 6.20 15.69 0.88
CA ARG A 24 7.29 15.66 -0.12
C ARG A 24 7.88 14.25 -0.20
N ILE A 25 8.60 14.02 -1.29
CA ILE A 25 9.42 12.83 -1.47
C ILE A 25 10.88 13.25 -1.38
N ASN A 26 11.71 12.35 -0.89
CA ASN A 26 13.15 12.37 -1.09
C ASN A 26 13.48 11.61 -2.40
N PRO A 27 14.10 12.27 -3.41
CA PRO A 27 14.45 11.65 -4.70
C PRO A 27 15.41 10.46 -4.58
N GLU A 28 16.42 10.54 -3.72
CA GLU A 28 17.37 9.44 -3.50
C GLU A 28 16.65 8.19 -2.99
N LYS A 29 15.70 8.40 -2.07
CA LYS A 29 14.85 7.31 -1.57
C LYS A 29 13.91 6.76 -2.62
N LEU A 30 13.42 7.59 -3.55
CA LEU A 30 12.62 7.12 -4.68
C LEU A 30 13.46 6.20 -5.57
N ASP A 31 14.70 6.58 -5.87
CA ASP A 31 15.61 5.77 -6.67
C ASP A 31 15.97 4.45 -5.98
N GLU A 32 16.22 4.47 -4.67
CA GLU A 32 16.40 3.25 -3.87
C GLU A 32 15.17 2.32 -3.97
N ILE A 33 13.97 2.87 -3.80
CA ILE A 33 12.71 2.10 -3.93
C ILE A 33 12.58 1.50 -5.34
N LYS A 34 12.85 2.28 -6.41
CA LYS A 34 12.81 1.77 -7.78
C LYS A 34 13.80 0.62 -8.00
N LYS A 35 15.04 0.75 -7.48
CA LYS A 35 16.06 -0.31 -7.54
C LYS A 35 15.61 -1.58 -6.81
N LEU A 36 14.94 -1.43 -5.67
CA LEU A 36 14.41 -2.56 -4.91
C LEU A 36 13.25 -3.25 -5.66
N ILE A 37 12.25 -2.50 -6.14
CA ILE A 37 11.08 -3.07 -6.83
C ILE A 37 11.49 -3.92 -8.03
N LYS A 38 12.55 -3.52 -8.76
CA LYS A 38 13.08 -4.31 -9.88
C LYS A 38 13.55 -5.71 -9.48
N LYS A 39 14.01 -5.91 -8.23
CA LYS A 39 14.55 -7.17 -7.72
C LYS A 39 13.49 -8.14 -7.21
N PHE A 40 12.24 -7.69 -7.03
CA PHE A 40 11.17 -8.52 -6.46
C PHE A 40 10.06 -8.74 -7.49
N GLU A 41 9.39 -9.88 -7.39
CA GLU A 41 8.23 -10.21 -8.24
C GLU A 41 6.99 -9.46 -7.78
N GLN A 42 6.82 -9.31 -6.47
CA GLN A 42 5.71 -8.60 -5.85
C GLN A 42 6.19 -7.67 -4.74
N VAL A 43 5.47 -6.56 -4.57
CA VAL A 43 5.77 -5.51 -3.61
C VAL A 43 4.47 -5.10 -2.93
N ILE A 44 4.50 -5.05 -1.60
CA ILE A 44 3.41 -4.48 -0.81
C ILE A 44 3.81 -3.08 -0.38
N PHE A 45 3.15 -2.07 -0.93
CA PHE A 45 3.43 -0.67 -0.66
C PHE A 45 2.51 -0.11 0.43
N SER A 46 3.11 0.52 1.45
CA SER A 46 2.36 1.23 2.50
C SER A 46 1.98 2.63 2.04
N LEU A 47 0.69 2.90 1.92
CA LEU A 47 0.14 4.24 1.67
C LEU A 47 -0.46 4.79 2.97
N SER A 48 0.15 5.82 3.53
CA SER A 48 -0.25 6.41 4.81
C SER A 48 -0.32 7.95 4.80
N THR A 49 0.41 8.61 3.90
CA THR A 49 0.52 10.08 3.83
C THR A 49 0.43 10.59 2.38
N PRO A 50 0.19 11.90 2.16
CA PRO A 50 0.30 12.49 0.81
C PRO A 50 1.71 12.31 0.18
N GLY A 51 2.77 12.28 0.99
CA GLY A 51 4.13 11.96 0.55
C GLY A 51 4.25 10.52 0.03
N SER A 52 3.66 9.55 0.75
CA SER A 52 3.61 8.16 0.27
C SER A 52 2.82 8.01 -1.04
N LEU A 53 1.78 8.82 -1.25
CA LEU A 53 1.08 8.87 -2.54
C LEU A 53 2.02 9.35 -3.65
N LYS A 54 2.79 10.41 -3.41
CA LYS A 54 3.75 10.93 -4.40
C LYS A 54 4.82 9.90 -4.76
N TYR A 55 5.30 9.12 -3.78
CA TYR A 55 6.17 7.97 -4.09
C TYR A 55 5.45 6.99 -5.01
N LEU A 56 4.25 6.54 -4.64
CA LEU A 56 3.48 5.57 -5.41
C LEU A 56 3.16 6.05 -6.84
N GLU A 57 2.83 7.33 -7.03
CA GLU A 57 2.58 7.93 -8.34
C GLU A 57 3.81 7.88 -9.27
N ASN A 58 5.03 7.93 -8.71
CA ASN A 58 6.29 7.79 -9.44
C ASN A 58 6.67 6.32 -9.73
N LEU A 59 5.84 5.37 -9.33
CA LEU A 59 6.06 3.92 -9.48
C LEU A 59 5.03 3.28 -10.42
N LYS A 60 4.27 4.07 -11.18
CA LYS A 60 3.26 3.59 -12.15
C LYS A 60 3.78 2.57 -13.14
N GLU A 61 5.03 2.70 -13.56
CA GLU A 61 5.70 1.74 -14.47
C GLU A 61 5.79 0.32 -13.87
N TYR A 62 5.69 0.17 -12.55
CA TYR A 62 5.74 -1.11 -11.84
C TYR A 62 4.36 -1.60 -11.36
N LYS A 63 3.27 -1.06 -11.91
CA LYS A 63 1.89 -1.32 -11.44
C LYS A 63 1.56 -2.80 -11.22
N ASP A 64 2.05 -3.68 -12.09
CA ASP A 64 1.72 -5.10 -12.08
C ASP A 64 2.41 -5.86 -10.92
N LYS A 65 3.43 -5.24 -10.31
CA LYS A 65 4.13 -5.78 -9.13
C LYS A 65 3.58 -5.26 -7.81
N ILE A 66 2.78 -4.18 -7.82
CA ILE A 66 2.45 -3.43 -6.60
C ILE A 66 1.04 -3.79 -6.11
N SER A 67 0.98 -4.27 -4.86
CA SER A 67 -0.23 -4.26 -4.04
C SER A 67 -0.12 -3.15 -2.99
N VAL A 68 -1.22 -2.51 -2.63
CA VAL A 68 -1.21 -1.35 -1.72
C VAL A 68 -1.96 -1.67 -0.44
N ILE A 69 -1.37 -1.34 0.71
CA ILE A 69 -2.07 -1.25 1.99
C ILE A 69 -2.25 0.22 2.35
N VAL A 70 -3.50 0.66 2.52
CA VAL A 70 -3.86 2.00 2.97
C VAL A 70 -4.14 1.98 4.47
N SER A 71 -3.24 2.56 5.27
CA SER A 71 -3.34 2.49 6.73
C SER A 71 -4.17 3.59 7.37
N LEU A 72 -4.40 4.70 6.69
CA LEU A 72 -5.22 5.81 7.17
C LEU A 72 -6.44 6.01 6.25
N THR A 73 -6.83 7.26 6.01
CA THR A 73 -7.98 7.60 5.16
C THR A 73 -7.69 7.32 3.67
N PRO A 74 -8.55 6.59 2.94
CA PRO A 74 -8.37 6.29 1.51
C PRO A 74 -8.83 7.46 0.60
N GLN A 75 -8.52 8.70 1.00
CA GLN A 75 -8.92 9.93 0.31
C GLN A 75 -8.38 10.02 -1.14
N TYR A 76 -7.31 9.29 -1.45
CA TYR A 76 -6.66 9.31 -2.77
C TYR A 76 -6.90 8.06 -3.60
N ILE A 77 -7.78 7.14 -3.18
CA ILE A 77 -7.97 5.86 -3.86
C ILE A 77 -8.37 6.01 -5.33
N LYS A 78 -9.13 7.06 -5.67
CA LYS A 78 -9.51 7.36 -7.06
C LYS A 78 -8.31 7.59 -7.98
N LYS A 79 -7.20 8.11 -7.45
CA LYS A 79 -5.94 8.33 -8.20
C LYS A 79 -5.16 7.02 -8.44
N LEU A 80 -5.60 5.93 -7.82
CA LEU A 80 -4.96 4.62 -7.84
C LEU A 80 -5.74 3.61 -8.67
N ASN A 81 -6.55 4.06 -9.64
CA ASN A 81 -7.29 3.19 -10.57
C ASN A 81 -6.40 2.26 -11.42
N TRP A 82 -5.09 2.49 -11.44
CA TRP A 82 -4.08 1.68 -12.11
C TRP A 82 -3.48 0.59 -11.21
N ILE A 83 -3.81 0.58 -9.92
CA ILE A 83 -3.43 -0.48 -8.98
C ILE A 83 -4.56 -1.51 -8.90
N LYS A 84 -4.22 -2.78 -9.12
CA LYS A 84 -5.19 -3.88 -9.08
C LYS A 84 -5.60 -4.27 -7.66
N ASN A 85 -4.64 -4.37 -6.75
CA ASN A 85 -4.86 -4.87 -5.40
C ASN A 85 -4.67 -3.74 -4.38
N ILE A 86 -5.76 -3.29 -3.76
CA ILE A 86 -5.71 -2.31 -2.67
C ILE A 86 -6.51 -2.81 -1.48
N VAL A 87 -5.89 -2.81 -0.31
CA VAL A 87 -6.51 -3.16 0.97
C VAL A 87 -6.47 -1.94 1.88
N ILE A 88 -7.60 -1.59 2.49
CA ILE A 88 -7.73 -0.43 3.37
C ILE A 88 -7.99 -0.95 4.79
N ILE A 89 -7.11 -0.60 5.73
CA ILE A 89 -7.12 -1.18 7.09
C ILE A 89 -7.51 -0.18 8.19
N TYR A 90 -7.70 1.11 7.85
CA TYR A 90 -8.15 2.17 8.77
C TYR A 90 -7.44 2.23 10.13
N GLY A 91 -6.17 1.84 10.21
CA GLY A 91 -5.39 1.89 11.42
C GLY A 91 -3.92 1.55 11.22
N THR A 92 -3.12 1.87 12.23
CA THR A 92 -1.67 1.61 12.27
C THR A 92 -1.30 0.54 13.30
N THR A 93 -2.28 -0.11 13.92
CA THR A 93 -2.05 -1.15 14.92
C THR A 93 -1.50 -2.43 14.28
N PRO A 94 -0.79 -3.30 15.03
CA PRO A 94 -0.36 -4.60 14.53
C PRO A 94 -1.52 -5.43 13.96
N LEU A 95 -2.68 -5.45 14.63
CA LEU A 95 -3.86 -6.17 14.19
C LEU A 95 -4.41 -5.65 12.84
N ALA A 96 -4.40 -4.32 12.64
CA ALA A 96 -4.81 -3.73 11.37
C ALA A 96 -3.89 -4.15 10.22
N PHE A 97 -2.57 -4.13 10.43
CA PHE A 97 -1.63 -4.62 9.41
C PHE A 97 -1.75 -6.12 9.17
N ARG A 98 -1.90 -6.92 10.23
CA ARG A 98 -2.06 -8.38 10.12
C ARG A 98 -3.29 -8.74 9.29
N SER A 99 -4.45 -8.14 9.57
CA SER A 99 -5.67 -8.36 8.78
C SER A 99 -5.51 -7.89 7.32
N GLY A 100 -4.81 -6.78 7.10
CA GLY A 100 -4.47 -6.32 5.74
C GLY A 100 -3.64 -7.31 4.94
N PHE A 101 -2.62 -7.90 5.55
CA PHE A 101 -1.79 -8.91 4.93
C PHE A 101 -2.53 -10.23 4.70
N LEU A 102 -3.33 -10.70 5.66
CA LEU A 102 -4.15 -11.91 5.51
C LEU A 102 -5.21 -11.76 4.40
N THR A 103 -5.71 -10.54 4.19
CA THR A 103 -6.57 -10.23 3.03
C THR A 103 -5.81 -10.46 1.72
N LEU A 104 -4.56 -10.00 1.62
CA LEU A 104 -3.75 -10.16 0.41
C LEU A 104 -3.40 -11.62 0.12
N THR A 105 -3.21 -12.45 1.16
CA THR A 105 -2.97 -13.89 1.00
C THR A 105 -4.24 -14.71 0.83
N LYS A 106 -5.42 -14.08 0.93
CA LYS A 106 -6.75 -14.73 0.93
C LYS A 106 -7.02 -15.65 2.12
N ASP A 107 -6.23 -15.52 3.19
CA ASP A 107 -6.46 -16.21 4.46
C ASP A 107 -7.54 -15.50 5.32
N PHE A 108 -7.95 -14.29 4.90
CA PHE A 108 -9.04 -13.53 5.51
C PHE A 108 -9.92 -12.90 4.43
N ASP A 109 -11.24 -13.06 4.57
CA ASP A 109 -12.26 -12.53 3.67
C ASP A 109 -12.89 -11.27 4.26
N PRO A 110 -12.52 -10.05 3.80
CA PRO A 110 -12.95 -8.80 4.40
C PRO A 110 -14.43 -8.52 4.11
N LYS A 111 -15.20 -8.23 5.17
CA LYS A 111 -16.63 -7.88 5.07
C LYS A 111 -16.93 -6.38 5.19
N GLY A 112 -15.90 -5.56 5.34
CA GLY A 112 -16.04 -4.11 5.48
C GLY A 112 -16.40 -3.43 4.16
N THR A 113 -17.08 -2.29 4.26
CA THR A 113 -17.32 -1.37 3.14
C THR A 113 -16.64 -0.03 3.42
N ILE A 114 -16.28 0.72 2.37
CA ILE A 114 -15.69 2.05 2.54
C ILE A 114 -16.77 2.99 3.12
N PRO A 115 -16.59 3.56 4.32
CA PRO A 115 -17.60 4.41 4.98
C PRO A 115 -17.61 5.85 4.45
N LEU A 116 -16.90 6.13 3.36
CA LEU A 116 -16.76 7.47 2.78
C LEU A 116 -17.67 7.59 1.55
N ARG A 117 -18.69 8.46 1.67
CA ARG A 117 -19.61 8.79 0.57
C ARG A 117 -18.81 9.43 -0.58
N ASN A 118 -19.14 9.06 -1.82
CA ASN A 118 -18.55 9.59 -3.07
C ASN A 118 -17.09 9.21 -3.40
N ILE A 119 -16.46 8.25 -2.70
CA ILE A 119 -15.08 7.83 -3.01
C ILE A 119 -15.02 6.67 -4.01
N ILE A 120 -15.94 5.71 -3.92
CA ILE A 120 -16.11 4.66 -4.93
C ILE A 120 -17.30 5.10 -5.79
N ASN A 121 -17.08 5.36 -7.09
CA ASN A 121 -18.20 5.45 -8.01
C ASN A 121 -18.88 4.08 -8.08
N LYS A 122 -20.21 4.08 -8.22
CA LYS A 122 -21.15 2.95 -8.24
C LYS A 122 -20.92 1.88 -9.33
N TYR A 123 -19.71 1.76 -9.86
CA TYR A 123 -19.34 0.90 -10.97
C TYR A 123 -18.00 0.21 -10.69
N TYR A 124 -18.06 -0.87 -9.92
CA TYR A 124 -17.33 -2.07 -10.27
C TYR A 124 -18.40 -3.10 -10.62
N PRO A 125 -18.26 -3.84 -11.75
CA PRO A 125 -19.27 -4.78 -12.23
C PRO A 125 -19.59 -5.86 -11.19
#